data_AF-A0A3B9YUN0-F1
#
_entry.id   AF-A0A3B9YUN0-F1
#
_cell.length_a   1.000
_cell.length_b   1.000
_cell.length_c   1.000
_cell.angle_alpha   90.00
_cell.angle_beta   90.00
_cell.angle_gamma   90.00
#
_symmetry.space_group_name_H-M   'P 1'
#
loop_
_entity.id
_entity.type
_entity.pdbx_description
1 polymer ?
#
loop_
_entity_poly.entity_id
_entity_poly.type
_entity_poly.pdbx_seq_one_letter_code
_entity_poly.pdbx_strand_id
1 'polypeptide(L)' 'MASNRLLQFVTTPGAMPVKREAQERLGDFAEIYRQYASEKAAEQASRCSQCGVPLCQVHCPVQNNIPDWLKLTGE' A
#
# COMPACT_ATOMS: atom_id res chain seq x y z
N MET A 1 -14.37 11.15 -19.04
CA MET A 1 -13.37 11.60 -18.04
C MET A 1 -13.15 10.43 -17.10
N ALA A 2 -11.91 9.97 -16.95
CA ALA A 2 -11.60 8.82 -16.09
C ALA A 2 -12.09 9.11 -14.67
N SER A 3 -12.88 8.20 -14.10
CA SER A 3 -13.24 8.22 -12.69
C SER A 3 -11.94 8.17 -11.89
N ASN A 4 -11.54 9.29 -11.28
CA ASN A 4 -10.25 9.39 -10.61
C ASN A 4 -10.35 8.62 -9.29
N ARG A 5 -9.85 7.37 -9.29
CA ARG A 5 -9.93 6.43 -8.15
C ARG A 5 -8.92 6.72 -7.04
N LEU A 6 -8.01 7.68 -7.22
CA LEU A 6 -7.01 8.06 -6.22
C LEU A 6 -7.56 9.09 -5.22
N LEU A 7 -6.71 9.58 -4.31
CA LEU A 7 -7.05 10.56 -3.26
C LEU A 7 -8.04 10.06 -2.19
N GLN A 8 -8.17 8.75 -2.03
CA GLN A 8 -9.14 8.12 -1.11
C GLN A 8 -8.72 8.16 0.37
N PHE A 9 -7.67 8.90 0.73
CA PHE A 9 -7.10 8.89 2.09
C PHE A 9 -8.02 9.48 3.17
N VAL A 10 -9.06 10.23 2.78
CA VAL A 10 -10.05 10.80 3.70
C VAL A 10 -11.03 9.74 4.19
N THR A 11 -11.45 8.83 3.30
CA THR A 11 -12.48 7.82 3.59
C THR A 11 -11.89 6.44 3.85
N THR A 12 -10.70 6.16 3.35
CA THR A 12 -10.06 4.84 3.42
C THR A 12 -8.90 4.84 4.41
N PRO A 13 -9.03 4.16 5.56
CA PRO A 13 -7.94 4.06 6.54
C PRO A 13 -6.82 3.15 6.04
N GLY A 14 -5.63 3.35 6.60
CA GLY A 14 -4.50 2.47 6.35
C GLY A 14 -4.70 1.11 7.02
N ALA A 15 -4.51 0.04 6.24
CA ALA A 15 -4.60 -1.33 6.72
C ALA A 15 -3.44 -2.15 6.20
N MET A 16 -2.84 -2.96 7.08
CA MET A 16 -1.81 -3.95 6.73
C MET A 16 -2.47 -5.22 6.20
N PRO A 17 -1.74 -6.07 5.44
CA PRO A 17 -2.29 -7.34 5.00
C PRO A 17 -2.45 -8.28 6.21
N VAL A 18 -3.15 -9.39 6.02
CA VAL A 18 -3.49 -10.33 7.10
C VAL A 18 -2.22 -10.79 7.82
N LYS A 19 -2.21 -10.57 9.13
CA LYS A 19 -1.13 -10.97 10.03
C LYS A 19 -1.52 -12.29 10.71
N ARG A 20 -0.59 -13.23 10.76
CA ARG A 20 -0.75 -14.48 11.53
C ARG A 20 -0.85 -14.19 13.03
N GLU A 21 -1.63 -15.01 13.72
CA GLU A 21 -1.83 -14.87 15.16
C GLU A 21 -0.55 -15.18 15.94
N ALA A 22 -0.41 -14.58 17.12
CA ALA A 22 0.79 -14.76 17.94
C ALA A 22 1.04 -16.22 18.30
N GLN A 23 -0.02 -16.98 18.60
CA GLN A 23 0.09 -18.38 18.98
C GLN A 23 0.54 -19.28 17.81
N GLU A 24 0.13 -18.95 16.58
CA GLU A 24 0.48 -19.72 15.37
C GLU A 24 1.96 -19.60 15.02
N ARG A 25 2.54 -18.40 15.21
CA ARG A 25 3.91 -18.08 14.80
C ARG A 25 4.98 -18.40 15.87
N LEU A 26 4.61 -19.11 16.93
CA LEU A 26 5.55 -19.65 17.92
C LEU A 26 6.19 -20.98 17.49
N GLY A 27 5.51 -21.73 16.61
CA GLY A 27 5.89 -23.10 16.25
C GLY A 27 6.72 -23.21 14.96
N ASP A 28 6.95 -22.10 14.25
CA ASP A 28 7.66 -22.09 12.97
C ASP A 28 8.39 -20.78 12.71
N PHE A 29 9.16 -20.76 11.62
CA PHE A 29 9.92 -19.61 11.12
C PHE A 29 9.34 -19.04 9.82
N ALA A 30 8.08 -19.34 9.49
CA ALA A 30 7.46 -18.84 8.28
C ALA A 30 7.05 -17.37 8.42
N GLU A 31 6.84 -16.70 7.27
CA GLU A 31 6.49 -15.29 7.22
C GLU A 31 5.22 -14.97 8.01
N ILE A 32 5.20 -13.82 8.68
CA ILE A 32 4.13 -13.41 9.60
C ILE A 32 2.97 -12.73 8.87
N TYR A 33 3.27 -11.95 7.83
CA TYR A 33 2.28 -11.26 7.01
C TYR A 33 2.00 -12.05 5.74
N ARG A 34 0.75 -12.06 5.32
CA ARG A 34 0.38 -12.55 3.99
C ARG A 34 0.59 -11.45 2.95
N GLN A 35 0.63 -11.83 1.69
CA GLN A 35 0.55 -10.89 0.58
C GLN A 35 -0.82 -10.19 0.58
N TYR A 36 -0.88 -8.96 0.04
CA TYR A 36 -2.16 -8.30 -0.21
C TYR A 36 -2.96 -9.09 -1.26
N ALA A 37 -4.27 -9.22 -1.03
CA ALA A 37 -5.19 -9.54 -2.11
C ALA A 37 -5.21 -8.37 -3.11
N SER A 38 -5.34 -8.64 -4.41
CA SER A 38 -5.25 -7.62 -5.47
C SER A 38 -6.22 -6.45 -5.24
N GLU A 39 -7.45 -6.72 -4.82
CA GLU A 39 -8.45 -5.69 -4.51
C GLU A 39 -8.02 -4.81 -3.33
N LYS A 40 -7.43 -5.41 -2.29
CA LYS A 40 -6.91 -4.68 -1.12
C LYS A 40 -5.65 -3.89 -1.45
N ALA A 41 -4.80 -4.40 -2.34
CA ALA A 41 -3.65 -3.66 -2.84
C ALA A 41 -4.11 -2.40 -3.60
N ALA A 42 -5.09 -2.52 -4.50
CA ALA A 42 -5.66 -1.40 -5.23
C ALA A 42 -6.32 -0.38 -4.28
N GLU A 43 -7.14 -0.85 -3.32
CA GLU A 43 -7.76 0.00 -2.29
C GLU A 43 -6.71 0.77 -1.48
N GLN A 44 -5.64 0.12 -1.02
CA GLN A 44 -4.61 0.79 -0.23
C GLN A 44 -3.73 1.73 -1.08
N ALA A 45 -3.45 1.37 -2.33
CA ALA A 45 -2.71 2.23 -3.26
C ALA A 45 -3.49 3.50 -3.63
N SER A 46 -4.82 3.40 -3.70
CA SER A 46 -5.72 4.52 -4.00
C SER A 46 -5.67 5.69 -2.99
N ARG A 47 -5.09 5.45 -1.82
CA ARG A 47 -4.88 6.46 -0.77
C ARG A 47 -3.76 7.44 -1.12
N CYS A 48 -2.93 7.15 -2.12
CA CYS A 48 -1.87 8.05 -2.54
C CYS A 48 -2.47 9.41 -2.96
N SER A 49 -1.93 10.50 -2.41
CA SER A 49 -2.38 11.87 -2.71
C SER A 49 -1.85 12.40 -4.05
N GLN A 50 -0.90 11.68 -4.70
CA GLN A 50 -0.20 12.17 -5.89
C GLN A 50 0.31 13.61 -5.71
N CYS A 51 0.96 13.85 -4.56
CA CYS A 51 1.41 15.18 -4.16
C CYS A 51 2.54 15.70 -5.07
N GLY A 52 2.62 17.02 -5.24
CA GLY A 52 3.61 17.65 -6.12
C GLY A 52 5.07 17.47 -5.68
N VAL A 53 5.31 17.34 -4.36
CA VAL A 53 6.63 17.00 -3.81
C VAL A 53 6.53 15.62 -3.14
N PRO A 54 6.99 14.54 -3.80
CA PRO A 54 6.85 13.18 -3.28
C PRO A 54 7.91 12.90 -2.21
N LEU A 55 7.64 13.30 -0.96
CA LEU A 55 8.55 13.07 0.17
C LEU A 55 8.85 11.58 0.41
N CYS A 56 7.94 10.69 0.02
CA CYS A 56 8.16 9.24 0.06
C CYS A 56 9.32 8.81 -0.84
N GLN A 57 9.49 9.43 -2.00
CA GLN A 57 10.60 9.15 -2.93
C GLN A 57 11.88 9.86 -2.47
N VAL A 58 11.79 11.11 -2.04
CA VAL A 58 12.96 11.89 -1.55
C VAL A 58 13.68 11.19 -0.40
N HIS A 59 12.93 10.61 0.55
CA HIS A 59 13.51 9.91 1.69
C HIS A 59 13.78 8.41 1.45
N CYS A 60 13.49 7.90 0.25
CA CYS A 60 13.86 6.55 -0.12
C CYS A 60 15.34 6.55 -0.59
N PRO A 61 16.26 5.81 0.05
CA PRO A 61 17.68 5.84 -0.31
C PRO A 61 17.97 5.45 -1.76
N VAL A 62 17.11 4.61 -2.34
CA VAL A 62 17.21 4.15 -3.74
C VAL A 62 16.30 4.95 -4.69
N GLN A 63 15.58 5.96 -4.18
CA GLN A 63 14.75 6.89 -4.96
C GLN A 63 13.73 6.19 -5.88
N ASN A 64 13.11 5.11 -5.42
CA ASN A 64 12.06 4.41 -6.16
C ASN A 64 10.93 5.37 -6.59
N ASN A 65 10.39 5.19 -7.80
CA ASN A 65 9.25 5.95 -8.33
C ASN A 65 7.93 5.52 -7.67
N ILE A 66 7.83 5.71 -6.35
CA ILE A 66 6.72 5.24 -5.50
C ILE A 66 5.36 5.77 -6.00
N PRO A 67 5.18 7.07 -6.33
CA PRO A 67 3.87 7.58 -6.75
C PRO A 67 3.33 6.92 -8.02
N ASP A 68 4.20 6.61 -8.98
CA ASP A 68 3.81 6.03 -10.26
C ASP A 68 3.36 4.58 -10.11
N TRP A 69 4.11 3.76 -9.36
CA TRP A 69 3.72 2.38 -9.10
C TRP A 69 2.42 2.29 -8.29
N LEU A 70 2.22 3.19 -7.32
CA LEU A 70 0.97 3.27 -6.57
C LEU A 70 -0.20 3.70 -7.46
N LYS A 71 0.01 4.64 -8.39
CA LYS A 71 -1.01 5.01 -9.37
C LYS A 71 -1.41 3.83 -10.25
N LEU A 72 -0.44 3.13 -10.85
CA LEU A 72 -0.69 1.96 -11.70
C LEU A 72 -1.41 0.82 -10.94
N THR A 73 -1.20 0.71 -9.63
CA THR A 73 -1.85 -0.30 -8.79
C THR A 73 -3.28 0.12 -8.38
N GLY A 74 -3.55 1.42 -8.24
CA GLY A 74 -4.83 1.96 -7.77
C GLY A 74 -5.85 2.31 -8.87
N GLU A 75 -5.45 2.28 -10.14
CA GLU A 75 -6.33 2.44 -11.31
C GLU A 75 -7.20 1.19 -11.55
#